data_AF-A0A818CHD2-F1
#
_entry.id   AF-A0A818CHD2-F1
#
_cell.length_a   1.000
_cell.length_b   1.000
_cell.length_c   1.000
_cell.angle_alpha   90.00
_cell.angle_beta   90.00
_cell.angle_gamma   90.00
#
_symmetry.space_group_name_H-M   'P 1'
#
loop_
_entity.id
_entity.type
_entity.pdbx_description
1 polymer ?
#
loop_
_entity_poly.entity_id
_entity_poly.type
_entity_poly.pdbx_seq_one_letter_code
_entity_poly.pdbx_strand_id
1 'polypeptide(L)'
;MSIIYLENLSNELFNEILDYLDGCDIYNAFSNLIYRFQQFLNSSCILFKIKFHFTSDELFITNYKQMRFLNKHQLLSLNLSSKLHVDSFFSSIIIDSSFDRLESIILQGIKRDTLAVFLKQLICLPRLFSLNIKSSDTTKEL
;
A
#
# COMPACT_ATOMS: atom_id res chain seq x y z
N MET A 1 -13.74 33.63 16.64
CA MET A 1 -14.01 32.33 15.99
C MET A 1 -12.65 31.74 15.65
N SER A 2 -12.21 30.69 16.34
CA SER A 2 -10.90 30.08 16.07
C SER A 2 -11.10 29.00 15.01
N ILE A 3 -10.48 29.18 13.85
CA ILE A 3 -10.40 28.14 12.82
C ILE A 3 -9.25 27.23 13.26
N ILE A 4 -9.60 26.07 13.81
CA ILE A 4 -8.61 25.11 14.35
C ILE A 4 -8.12 24.17 13.23
N TYR A 5 -8.93 23.97 12.18
CA TYR A 5 -8.63 23.07 11.06
C TYR A 5 -9.10 23.67 9.73
N LEU A 6 -8.29 23.49 8.68
CA LEU A 6 -8.58 23.92 7.30
C LEU A 6 -9.88 23.30 6.78
N GLU A 7 -10.18 22.08 7.24
CA GLU A 7 -11.33 21.25 6.85
C GLU A 7 -12.69 21.86 7.25
N ASN A 8 -12.69 22.81 8.20
CA ASN A 8 -13.91 23.47 8.68
C ASN A 8 -14.24 24.76 7.92
N LEU A 9 -13.44 25.14 6.91
CA LEU A 9 -13.72 26.29 6.05
C LEU A 9 -14.88 25.97 5.09
N SER A 10 -15.75 26.96 4.86
CA SER A 10 -16.70 26.85 3.73
C SER A 10 -15.93 26.86 2.41
N ASN A 11 -16.49 26.25 1.37
CA ASN A 11 -15.89 26.25 0.04
C ASN A 11 -15.63 27.67 -0.48
N GLU A 12 -16.49 28.64 -0.13
CA GLU A 12 -16.30 30.05 -0.51
C GLU A 12 -15.05 30.64 0.14
N LEU A 13 -14.88 30.46 1.45
CA LEU A 13 -13.68 30.94 2.16
C LEU A 13 -12.41 30.21 1.71
N PHE A 14 -12.53 28.92 1.38
CA PHE A 14 -11.42 28.14 0.87
C PHE A 14 -10.95 28.66 -0.50
N ASN A 15 -11.89 28.93 -1.41
CA ASN A 15 -11.58 29.50 -2.72
C ASN A 15 -11.04 30.92 -2.60
N GLU A 16 -11.60 31.74 -1.70
CA GLU A 16 -11.10 33.09 -1.44
C GLU A 16 -9.65 33.05 -0.95
N ILE A 17 -9.29 32.13 -0.04
CA ILE A 17 -7.89 31.94 0.38
C ILE A 17 -7.00 31.53 -0.79
N LEU A 18 -7.47 30.64 -1.67
CA LEU A 18 -6.70 30.22 -2.84
C LEU A 18 -6.52 31.34 -3.87
N ASP A 19 -7.46 32.28 -3.99
CA ASP A 19 -7.34 33.44 -4.87
C ASP A 19 -6.21 34.40 -4.42
N TYR A 20 -5.84 34.38 -3.15
CA TYR A 20 -4.70 35.16 -2.62
C TYR A 20 -3.35 34.45 -2.73
N LEU A 21 -3.34 33.16 -3.05
CA LEU A 21 -2.12 32.38 -3.19
C LEU A 21 -1.81 32.20 -4.67
N ASP A 22 -0.58 32.51 -5.08
CA ASP A 22 -0.19 32.15 -6.44
C ASP A 22 -0.01 30.63 -6.58
N GLY A 23 -0.01 30.14 -7.82
CA GLY A 23 0.16 28.71 -8.07
C GLY A 23 1.47 28.15 -7.51
N CYS A 24 2.51 28.98 -7.34
CA CYS A 24 3.78 28.55 -6.76
C CYS A 24 3.66 28.36 -5.24
N ASP A 25 2.97 29.25 -4.53
CA ASP A 25 2.73 29.15 -3.10
C ASP A 25 1.92 27.89 -2.76
N ILE A 26 0.85 27.64 -3.53
CA ILE A 26 0.04 26.43 -3.43
C ILE A 26 0.91 25.20 -3.67
N TYR A 27 1.65 25.17 -4.79
CA TYR A 27 2.52 24.05 -5.15
C TYR A 27 3.56 23.77 -4.06
N ASN A 28 4.23 24.80 -3.55
CA ASN A 28 5.25 24.68 -2.51
C ASN A 28 4.67 24.17 -1.20
N ALA A 29 3.48 24.66 -0.79
CA ALA A 29 2.81 24.20 0.42
C ALA A 29 2.48 22.70 0.35
N PHE A 30 1.88 22.24 -0.75
CA PHE A 30 1.56 20.82 -0.94
C PHE A 30 2.82 19.96 -1.08
N SER A 31 3.83 20.43 -1.82
CA SER A 31 5.11 19.73 -1.97
C SER A 31 5.81 19.54 -0.62
N ASN A 32 5.84 20.58 0.23
CA ASN A 32 6.39 20.51 1.57
C ASN A 32 5.60 19.56 2.48
N LEU A 33 4.27 19.56 2.38
CA LEU A 33 3.42 18.63 3.13
C LEU A 33 3.70 17.17 2.71
N ILE A 34 3.75 16.91 1.41
CA ILE A 34 4.10 15.59 0.84
C ILE A 34 5.48 15.16 1.33
N TYR A 35 6.47 16.05 1.29
CA TYR A 35 7.82 15.77 1.78
C TYR A 35 7.82 15.41 3.27
N ARG A 36 7.10 16.16 4.11
CA ARG A 36 6.97 15.85 5.54
C ARG A 36 6.32 14.49 5.77
N PHE A 37 5.27 14.15 5.02
CA PHE A 37 4.66 12.82 5.08
C PHE A 37 5.65 11.72 4.65
N GLN A 38 6.42 11.93 3.59
CA GLN A 38 7.45 10.98 3.16
C GLN A 38 8.52 10.81 4.24
N GLN A 39 9.02 11.90 4.82
CA GLN A 39 9.98 11.84 5.91
C GLN A 39 9.41 11.11 7.12
N PHE A 40 8.15 11.38 7.47
CA PHE A 40 7.47 10.68 8.56
C PHE A 40 7.35 9.18 8.27
N LEU A 41 6.92 8.78 7.08
CA LEU A 41 6.84 7.37 6.69
C LEU A 41 8.22 6.71 6.68
N ASN A 42 9.28 7.45 6.31
CA ASN A 42 10.62 6.91 6.20
C ASN A 42 11.37 6.83 7.54
N SER A 43 11.14 7.78 8.44
CA SER A 43 11.87 7.92 9.72
C SER A 43 11.12 7.39 10.94
N SER A 44 9.79 7.24 10.86
CA SER A 44 9.01 6.76 11.99
C SER A 44 9.12 5.25 12.16
N CYS A 45 9.01 4.77 13.41
CA CYS A 45 8.86 3.33 13.71
C CYS A 45 7.44 2.81 13.44
N ILE A 46 6.67 3.51 12.60
CA ILE A 46 5.28 3.18 12.35
C ILE A 46 5.23 1.90 11.56
N LEU A 47 4.41 1.00 12.07
CA LEU A 47 4.23 -0.32 11.52
C LEU A 47 3.03 -0.30 10.57
N PHE A 48 3.24 -0.72 9.32
CA PHE A 48 2.24 -0.62 8.27
C PHE A 48 1.44 -1.91 8.11
N LYS A 49 0.14 -1.74 7.89
CA LYS A 49 -0.76 -2.79 7.42
C LYS A 49 -1.27 -2.38 6.05
N ILE A 50 -0.84 -3.08 5.00
CA ILE A 50 -1.18 -2.72 3.63
C ILE A 50 -2.28 -3.65 3.16
N LYS A 51 -3.40 -3.04 2.77
CA LYS A 51 -4.52 -3.74 2.15
C LYS A 51 -4.73 -3.20 0.76
N PHE A 52 -4.66 -4.10 -0.19
CA PHE A 52 -4.72 -3.80 -1.59
C PHE A 52 -6.07 -4.18 -2.16
N HIS A 53 -6.95 -3.18 -2.16
CA HIS A 53 -8.27 -3.25 -2.79
C HIS A 53 -8.21 -2.52 -4.12
N PHE A 54 -7.74 -3.21 -5.14
CA PHE A 54 -7.63 -2.63 -6.47
C PHE A 54 -8.89 -2.91 -7.28
N THR A 55 -9.41 -1.87 -7.89
CA THR A 55 -10.55 -1.91 -8.82
C THR A 55 -10.10 -1.84 -10.29
N SER A 56 -8.84 -1.44 -10.57
CA SER A 56 -8.28 -1.36 -11.93
C SER A 56 -6.79 -1.74 -12.00
N ASP A 57 -6.37 -2.28 -13.15
CA ASP A 57 -5.00 -2.71 -13.44
C ASP A 57 -3.99 -1.54 -13.56
N GLU A 58 -4.41 -0.36 -14.04
CA GLU A 58 -3.50 0.80 -14.18
C GLU A 58 -3.13 1.44 -12.85
N LEU A 59 -4.11 1.59 -11.95
CA LEU A 59 -3.87 2.07 -10.59
C LEU A 59 -3.06 1.05 -9.80
N PHE A 60 -3.25 -0.24 -10.08
CA PHE A 60 -2.43 -1.30 -9.52
C PHE A 60 -0.95 -1.08 -9.83
N ILE A 61 -0.58 -1.01 -11.11
CA ILE A 61 0.83 -0.92 -11.53
C ILE A 61 1.50 0.36 -11.01
N THR A 62 0.79 1.49 -11.04
CA THR A 62 1.35 2.80 -10.65
C THR A 62 1.60 2.86 -9.14
N ASN A 63 0.61 2.46 -8.33
CA ASN A 63 0.75 2.45 -6.86
C ASN A 63 1.73 1.36 -6.40
N TYR A 64 1.79 0.24 -7.13
CA TYR A 64 2.74 -0.85 -6.89
C TYR A 64 4.21 -0.43 -7.12
N LYS A 65 4.51 0.30 -8.19
CA LYS A 65 5.89 0.76 -8.46
C LYS A 65 6.43 1.65 -7.34
N GLN A 66 5.54 2.42 -6.72
CA GLN A 66 5.88 3.26 -5.57
C GLN A 66 6.14 2.41 -4.31
N MET A 67 5.52 1.23 -4.19
CA MET A 67 5.77 0.30 -3.08
C MET A 67 7.15 -0.35 -3.10
N ARG A 68 7.85 -0.35 -4.25
CA ARG A 68 9.24 -0.82 -4.32
C ARG A 68 10.17 -0.01 -3.39
N PHE A 69 9.77 1.21 -3.04
CA PHE A 69 10.49 2.11 -2.13
C PHE A 69 9.97 2.08 -0.69
N LEU A 70 8.97 1.25 -0.36
CA LEU A 70 8.52 1.14 1.02
C LEU A 70 9.57 0.48 1.89
N ASN A 71 9.65 0.99 3.12
CA ASN A 71 10.34 0.38 4.23
C ASN A 71 9.76 -1.02 4.53
N LYS A 72 10.23 -2.04 3.80
CA LYS A 72 9.78 -3.44 3.92
C LYS A 72 9.83 -3.95 5.36
N HIS A 73 10.82 -3.47 6.13
CA HIS A 73 11.01 -3.78 7.53
C HIS A 73 9.92 -3.22 8.46
N GLN A 74 9.07 -2.31 7.97
CA GLN A 74 7.95 -1.75 8.72
C GLN A 74 6.62 -2.46 8.39
N LEU A 75 6.59 -3.35 7.40
CA LEU A 75 5.37 -4.02 6.98
C LEU A 75 5.01 -5.17 7.94
N LEU A 76 3.85 -5.07 8.59
CA LEU A 76 3.30 -6.13 9.47
C LEU A 76 2.35 -7.06 8.75
N SER A 77 1.53 -6.53 7.85
CA SER A 77 0.54 -7.36 7.16
C SER A 77 0.37 -6.96 5.71
N LEU A 78 0.30 -7.98 4.86
CA LEU A 78 0.04 -7.84 3.43
C LEU A 78 -1.28 -8.54 3.10
N ASN A 79 -2.22 -7.80 2.51
CA ASN A 79 -3.48 -8.37 2.03
C ASN A 79 -3.67 -8.05 0.54
N LEU A 80 -3.61 -9.08 -0.29
CA LEU A 80 -3.80 -9.04 -1.74
C LEU A 80 -5.09 -9.79 -2.08
N SER A 81 -6.17 -9.06 -2.35
CA SER A 81 -7.51 -9.63 -2.52
C SER A 81 -7.96 -9.88 -3.97
N SER A 82 -7.11 -9.60 -4.97
CA SER A 82 -7.49 -9.71 -6.39
C SER A 82 -6.57 -10.64 -7.18
N LYS A 83 -7.19 -11.59 -7.90
CA LYS A 83 -6.53 -12.62 -8.70
C LYS A 83 -5.57 -12.07 -9.76
N LEU A 84 -5.96 -11.01 -10.49
CA LEU A 84 -5.13 -10.42 -11.55
C LEU A 84 -3.86 -9.75 -11.00
N HIS A 85 -3.96 -9.25 -9.78
CA HIS A 85 -2.91 -8.45 -9.16
C HIS A 85 -1.93 -9.28 -8.33
N VAL A 86 -2.35 -10.42 -7.79
CA VAL A 86 -1.49 -11.28 -6.98
C VAL A 86 -0.32 -11.84 -7.80
N ASP A 87 -0.56 -12.36 -9.00
CA ASP A 87 0.51 -12.89 -9.84
C ASP A 87 1.48 -11.77 -10.26
N SER A 88 0.94 -10.63 -10.69
CA SER A 88 1.71 -9.44 -11.10
C SER A 88 2.53 -8.85 -9.95
N PHE A 89 2.03 -8.97 -8.71
CA PHE A 89 2.78 -8.60 -7.51
C PHE A 89 3.98 -9.52 -7.32
N PHE A 90 3.78 -10.85 -7.38
CA PHE A 90 4.85 -11.83 -7.15
C PHE A 90 5.85 -11.95 -8.30
N SER A 91 5.49 -11.56 -9.52
CA SER A 91 6.47 -11.43 -10.60
C SER A 91 7.45 -10.28 -10.39
N SER A 92 7.09 -9.32 -9.54
CA SER A 92 7.73 -8.01 -9.50
C SER A 92 8.36 -7.69 -8.13
N ILE A 93 7.86 -8.30 -7.06
CA ILE A 93 8.43 -8.27 -5.71
C ILE A 93 8.88 -9.66 -5.30
N ILE A 94 10.11 -9.72 -4.79
CA ILE A 94 10.63 -10.87 -4.06
C ILE A 94 10.36 -10.62 -2.58
N ILE A 95 9.61 -11.54 -1.95
CA ILE A 95 9.46 -11.56 -0.50
C ILE A 95 10.67 -12.30 0.06
N ASP A 96 11.48 -11.59 0.85
CA ASP A 96 12.75 -12.07 1.39
C ASP A 96 12.87 -11.63 2.87
N SER A 97 14.04 -11.84 3.46
CA SER A 97 14.33 -11.49 4.86
C SER A 97 14.26 -9.99 5.16
N SER A 98 14.14 -9.11 4.16
CA SER A 98 13.94 -7.67 4.39
C SER A 98 12.52 -7.34 4.91
N PHE A 99 11.60 -8.31 4.85
CA PHE A 99 10.29 -8.26 5.49
C PHE A 99 10.36 -8.87 6.90
N ASP A 100 11.32 -8.43 7.71
CA ASP A 100 11.65 -8.99 9.03
C ASP A 100 10.51 -8.87 10.06
N ARG A 101 9.60 -7.92 9.86
CA ARG A 101 8.42 -7.70 10.72
C ARG A 101 7.11 -8.22 10.14
N LEU A 102 7.13 -8.87 8.99
CA LEU A 102 5.90 -9.34 8.36
C LEU A 102 5.30 -10.51 9.15
N GLU A 103 4.12 -10.27 9.69
CA GLU A 103 3.41 -11.14 10.64
C GLU A 103 2.26 -11.91 9.98
N SER A 104 1.56 -11.27 9.04
CA SER A 104 0.38 -11.85 8.40
C SER A 104 0.35 -11.60 6.90
N ILE A 105 0.02 -12.64 6.13
CA ILE A 105 -0.22 -12.55 4.69
C ILE A 105 -1.59 -13.13 4.36
N ILE A 106 -2.38 -12.36 3.60
CA ILE A 106 -3.68 -12.78 3.08
C ILE A 106 -3.62 -12.70 1.55
N LEU A 107 -3.84 -13.82 0.89
CA LEU A 107 -3.86 -13.94 -0.56
C LEU A 107 -5.20 -14.45 -1.03
N GLN A 108 -5.74 -13.85 -2.09
CA GLN A 108 -6.96 -14.31 -2.74
C GLN A 108 -6.74 -14.46 -4.24
N GLY A 109 -6.95 -15.68 -4.75
CA GLY A 109 -6.85 -15.97 -6.18
C GLY A 109 -5.42 -16.12 -6.73
N ILE A 110 -4.45 -16.51 -5.90
CA ILE A 110 -3.10 -16.86 -6.39
C ILE A 110 -3.15 -18.11 -7.29
N LYS A 111 -2.41 -18.12 -8.41
CA LYS A 111 -2.25 -19.34 -9.22
C LYS A 111 -1.42 -20.38 -8.48
N ARG A 112 -1.71 -21.67 -8.74
CA ARG A 112 -1.03 -22.80 -8.09
C ARG A 112 0.48 -22.79 -8.30
N ASP A 113 0.93 -22.47 -9.50
CA ASP A 113 2.36 -22.46 -9.85
C ASP A 113 3.09 -21.33 -9.12
N THR A 114 2.51 -20.13 -9.10
CA THR A 114 3.02 -18.97 -8.34
C THR A 114 3.04 -19.27 -6.84
N LEU A 115 2.00 -19.93 -6.32
CA LEU A 115 1.88 -20.26 -4.90
C LEU A 115 3.02 -21.16 -4.43
N ALA A 116 3.40 -22.17 -5.21
CA ALA A 116 4.47 -23.09 -4.83
C ALA A 116 5.82 -22.38 -4.69
N VAL A 117 6.13 -21.44 -5.60
CA VAL A 117 7.35 -20.60 -5.52
C VAL A 117 7.27 -19.66 -4.32
N PHE A 118 6.12 -19.02 -4.15
CA PHE A 118 5.87 -18.09 -3.06
C PHE A 118 6.02 -18.73 -1.68
N LEU A 119 5.46 -19.93 -1.46
CA LEU A 119 5.56 -20.63 -0.18
C LEU A 119 7.02 -20.91 0.23
N LYS A 120 7.92 -21.14 -0.74
CA LYS A 120 9.36 -21.31 -0.45
C LYS A 120 10.00 -20.02 0.07
N GLN A 121 9.55 -18.87 -0.42
CA GLN A 121 10.05 -17.56 0.02
C GLN A 121 9.66 -17.23 1.46
N LEU A 122 8.51 -17.74 1.92
CA LEU A 122 8.01 -17.48 3.28
C LEU A 122 8.90 -18.06 4.38
N ILE A 123 9.72 -19.06 4.07
CA ILE A 123 10.66 -19.67 5.01
C ILE A 123 11.64 -18.62 5.57
N CYS A 124 11.93 -17.57 4.80
CA CYS A 124 12.86 -16.51 5.18
C CYS A 124 12.23 -15.43 6.09
N LEU A 125 10.95 -15.55 6.45
CA LEU A 125 10.23 -14.54 7.23
C LEU A 125 10.20 -14.91 8.72
N PRO A 126 10.96 -14.21 9.58
CA PRO A 126 11.18 -14.65 10.95
C PRO A 126 9.96 -14.46 11.86
N ARG A 127 8.99 -13.62 11.47
CA ARG A 127 7.82 -13.27 12.28
C ARG A 127 6.49 -13.67 11.68
N LEU A 128 6.49 -14.35 10.54
CA LEU A 128 5.25 -14.76 9.89
C LEU A 128 4.57 -15.86 10.72
N PHE A 129 3.41 -15.54 11.30
CA PHE A 129 2.60 -16.51 12.05
C PHE A 129 1.22 -16.75 11.44
N SER A 130 0.79 -15.89 10.51
CA SER A 130 -0.52 -15.97 9.87
C SER A 130 -0.40 -15.99 8.35
N LEU A 131 -0.90 -17.06 7.73
CA LEU A 131 -1.02 -17.18 6.27
C LEU A 131 -2.44 -17.62 5.93
N ASN A 132 -3.17 -16.77 5.22
CA ASN A 132 -4.52 -17.06 4.75
C ASN A 132 -4.55 -17.05 3.23
N ILE A 133 -4.76 -18.21 2.62
CA ILE A 133 -4.85 -18.36 1.17
C ILE A 133 -6.28 -18.75 0.84
N LYS A 134 -6.96 -17.88 0.10
CA LYS A 134 -8.29 -18.14 -0.45
C LYS A 134 -8.13 -18.52 -1.92
N SER A 135 -8.34 -19.80 -2.23
CA SER A 135 -8.42 -20.23 -3.62
C SER A 135 -9.67 -19.63 -4.26
N SER A 136 -9.55 -19.21 -5.52
CA SER A 136 -10.68 -18.78 -6.35
C SER A 136 -11.41 -19.95 -7.02
N ASP A 137 -11.10 -21.20 -6.65
CA ASP A 137 -11.72 -22.37 -7.26
C ASP A 137 -13.18 -22.49 -6.79
N THR A 138 -14.05 -21.70 -7.40
CA THR A 138 -15.40 -22.15 -7.70
C THR A 138 -15.28 -23.15 -8.85
N THR A 139 -15.06 -24.41 -8.50
CA THR A 139 -15.49 -25.52 -9.33
C THR A 139 -16.99 -25.33 -9.58
N LYS A 140 -17.36 -24.90 -10.79
CA LYS A 140 -18.63 -25.34 -11.37
C LYS A 140 -18.41 -26.82 -11.71
N GLU A 141 -18.72 -27.68 -10.76
CA GLU A 141 -19.08 -29.06 -11.08
C GLU A 141 -20.48 -29.06 -11.71
N LEU A 142 -20.64 -29.95 -12.70
CA LEU A 142 -21.78 -30.23 -13.59
C LEU A 142 -21.79 -29.46 -14.92
#